data_AF-A0A535J7R4-F1
#
_entry.id   AF-A0A535J7R4-F1
#
_cell.length_a   1.000
_cell.length_b   1.000
_cell.length_c   1.000
_cell.angle_alpha   90.00
_cell.angle_beta   90.00
_cell.angle_gamma   90.00
#
_symmetry.space_group_name_H-M   'P 1'
#
loop_
_entity.id
_entity.type
_entity.pdbx_description
1 polymer ?
#
loop_
_entity_poly.entity_id
_entity_poly.type
_entity_poly.pdbx_seq_one_letter_code
_entity_poly.pdbx_strand_id
1 'polypeptide(L)'
;MYTDLLDKGYACLRRGDPDAALIRFRHAAESEPERPQAYFGMAMVYLERDSSDETVTALEKALSVDPSYIPARAYLGIEYLKRYDIARAEEELERALRDEPTNLL
;
A
#
# COMPACT_ATOMS: atom_id res chain seq x y z
N MET A 1 -7.52 21.07 11.82
CA MET A 1 -6.09 20.95 12.14
C MET A 1 -5.54 19.56 11.86
N TYR A 2 -6.19 18.43 12.17
CA TYR A 2 -5.79 17.12 11.59
C TYR A 2 -6.65 16.69 10.40
N THR A 3 -7.97 16.77 10.55
CA THR A 3 -8.93 16.39 9.50
C THR A 3 -8.70 17.16 8.21
N ASP A 4 -8.46 18.47 8.30
CA ASP A 4 -8.08 19.31 7.17
C ASP A 4 -6.80 18.84 6.45
N LEU A 5 -5.80 18.32 7.19
CA LEU A 5 -4.59 17.77 6.58
C LEU A 5 -4.89 16.46 5.84
N LEU A 6 -5.74 15.59 6.40
CA LEU A 6 -6.21 14.39 5.70
C LEU A 6 -7.00 14.76 4.44
N ASP A 7 -7.96 15.67 4.54
CA ASP A 7 -8.82 16.09 3.43
C ASP A 7 -7.98 16.67 2.29
N LYS A 8 -6.96 17.47 2.62
CA LYS A 8 -5.98 17.99 1.66
C LYS A 8 -5.13 16.87 1.06
N GLY A 9 -4.68 15.90 1.86
CA GLY A 9 -3.93 14.74 1.38
C GLY A 9 -4.73 13.93 0.35
N TYR A 10 -5.97 13.58 0.68
CA TYR A 10 -6.86 12.89 -0.25
C TYR A 10 -7.23 13.75 -1.47
N ALA A 11 -7.34 15.07 -1.32
CA ALA A 11 -7.57 15.97 -2.44
C ALA A 11 -6.37 16.02 -3.40
N CYS A 12 -5.13 15.96 -2.89
CA CYS A 12 -3.92 15.87 -3.70
C CYS A 12 -3.87 14.54 -4.48
N LEU A 13 -4.19 13.41 -3.84
CA LEU A 13 -4.31 12.11 -4.54
C LEU A 13 -5.32 12.17 -5.69
N ARG A 14 -6.53 12.70 -5.44
CA ARG A 14 -7.55 12.87 -6.49
C ARG A 14 -7.11 13.77 -7.65
N ARG A 15 -6.10 14.63 -7.45
CA ARG A 15 -5.53 15.50 -8.48
C ARG A 15 -4.34 14.88 -9.20
N GLY A 16 -3.92 13.68 -8.82
CA GLY A 16 -2.72 13.04 -9.36
C GLY A 16 -1.41 13.66 -8.85
N ASP A 17 -1.44 14.27 -7.66
CA ASP A 17 -0.24 14.82 -7.01
C ASP A 17 0.11 14.02 -5.74
N PRO A 18 0.71 12.83 -5.91
CA PRO A 18 1.03 11.95 -4.80
C PRO A 18 2.13 12.51 -3.88
N ASP A 19 3.03 13.36 -4.38
CA ASP A 19 4.07 14.00 -3.55
C ASP A 19 3.45 14.99 -2.57
N ALA A 20 2.56 15.87 -3.07
CA ALA A 20 1.84 16.79 -2.20
C ALA A 20 0.96 16.03 -1.19
N ALA A 21 0.32 14.92 -1.61
CA ALA A 21 -0.46 14.09 -0.71
C ALA A 21 0.39 13.53 0.44
N LEU A 22 1.57 12.99 0.13
CA LEU A 22 2.49 12.44 1.13
C LEU A 22 2.90 13.48 2.17
N ILE A 23 3.18 14.72 1.73
CA ILE A 23 3.51 15.84 2.62
C ILE A 23 2.34 16.13 3.58
N ARG A 24 1.10 16.15 3.09
CA ARG A 24 -0.07 16.40 3.94
C ARG A 24 -0.32 15.29 4.95
N PHE A 25 -0.20 14.03 4.52
CA PHE A 25 -0.36 12.90 5.44
C PHE A 25 0.77 12.84 6.48
N ARG A 26 2.01 13.20 6.11
CA ARG A 26 3.11 13.31 7.08
C ARG A 26 2.82 14.36 8.15
N HIS A 27 2.40 15.56 7.75
CA HIS A 27 2.00 16.58 8.74
C HIS A 27 0.82 16.15 9.60
N ALA A 28 -0.14 15.39 9.04
CA ALA A 28 -1.23 14.82 9.83
C ALA A 28 -0.70 13.84 10.88
N ALA A 29 0.23 12.97 10.51
CA ALA A 29 0.88 12.01 11.42
C ALA A 29 1.76 12.70 12.47
N GLU A 30 2.42 13.81 12.14
CA GLU A 30 3.17 14.64 13.09
C GLU A 30 2.25 15.32 14.10
N SER A 31 1.06 15.76 13.67
CA SER A 31 0.09 16.44 14.51
C SER A 31 -0.66 15.51 15.46
N GLU A 32 -1.08 14.34 15.00
CA GLU A 32 -1.81 13.34 15.79
C GLU A 32 -1.21 11.94 15.51
N PRO A 33 -0.07 11.59 16.13
CA PRO A 33 0.67 10.36 15.85
C PRO A 33 -0.05 9.09 16.33
N GLU A 34 -0.97 9.20 17.27
CA GLU A 34 -1.83 8.10 17.74
C GLU A 34 -3.02 7.77 16.83
N ARG A 35 -3.06 8.34 15.61
CA ARG A 35 -4.15 8.12 14.67
C ARG A 35 -3.72 7.35 13.42
N PRO A 36 -4.40 6.23 13.09
CA PRO A 36 -3.98 5.36 11.99
C PRO A 36 -4.25 5.97 10.60
N GLN A 37 -5.17 6.92 10.47
CA GLN A 37 -5.66 7.39 9.18
C GLN A 37 -4.58 8.10 8.34
N ALA A 38 -3.61 8.77 8.99
CA ALA A 38 -2.53 9.46 8.30
C ALA A 38 -1.52 8.46 7.69
N TYR A 39 -1.12 7.44 8.45
CA TYR A 39 -0.26 6.36 7.96
C TYR A 39 -0.95 5.55 6.85
N PHE A 40 -2.25 5.29 7.00
CA PHE A 40 -3.04 4.68 5.94
C PHE A 40 -3.11 5.57 4.69
N GLY A 41 -3.27 6.88 4.84
CA GLY A 41 -3.18 7.83 3.72
C GLY A 41 -1.84 7.75 2.98
N MET A 42 -0.72 7.62 3.71
CA MET A 42 0.59 7.38 3.11
C MET A 42 0.65 6.04 2.36
N ALA A 43 0.07 4.97 2.92
CA ALA A 43 -0.02 3.69 2.22
C ALA A 43 -0.79 3.80 0.89
N MET A 44 -1.87 4.58 0.84
CA MET A 44 -2.60 4.82 -0.41
C MET A 44 -1.73 5.53 -1.46
N VAL A 45 -0.87 6.47 -1.05
CA VAL A 45 0.11 7.09 -1.94
C VAL A 45 1.10 6.06 -2.50
N TYR A 46 1.60 5.17 -1.66
CA TYR A 46 2.56 4.15 -2.08
C TYR A 46 1.93 3.07 -2.97
N LEU A 47 0.66 2.73 -2.73
CA LEU A 47 -0.12 1.84 -3.59
C LEU A 47 -0.28 2.39 -5.01
N GLU A 48 -0.60 3.69 -5.15
CA GLU A 48 -0.68 4.34 -6.47
C GLU A 48 0.66 4.36 -7.22
N ARG A 49 1.78 4.27 -6.49
CA ARG A 49 3.14 4.25 -7.02
C ARG A 49 3.72 2.85 -7.23
N ASP A 50 2.93 1.82 -6.99
CA ASP A 50 3.38 0.42 -7.01
C ASP A 50 4.58 0.14 -6.08
N SER A 51 4.72 0.97 -5.03
CA SER A 51 5.85 0.91 -4.08
C SER A 51 5.50 -0.05 -2.95
N SER A 52 5.68 -1.33 -3.20
CA SER A 52 5.20 -2.41 -2.32
C SER A 52 5.79 -2.35 -0.91
N ASP A 53 7.09 -2.09 -0.76
CA ASP A 53 7.78 -2.06 0.54
C ASP A 53 7.33 -0.90 1.42
N GLU A 54 7.21 0.28 0.84
CA GLU A 54 6.69 1.46 1.53
C GLU A 54 5.21 1.32 1.87
N THR A 55 4.43 0.65 1.00
CA THR A 55 3.03 0.31 1.27
C THR A 55 2.91 -0.56 2.52
N VAL A 56 3.63 -1.69 2.57
CA VAL A 56 3.63 -2.60 3.73
C VAL A 56 4.04 -1.86 5.00
N THR A 57 5.14 -1.10 4.93
CA THR A 57 5.66 -0.33 6.07
C THR A 57 4.63 0.65 6.61
N ALA A 58 3.93 1.39 5.74
CA ALA A 58 2.92 2.36 6.14
C ALA A 58 1.66 1.70 6.72
N LEU A 59 1.23 0.56 6.17
CA LEU A 59 0.09 -0.21 6.69
C LEU A 59 0.40 -0.85 8.05
N GLU A 60 1.59 -1.43 8.21
CA GLU A 60 2.06 -1.94 9.50
C GLU A 60 2.15 -0.82 10.54
N LYS A 61 2.58 0.37 10.14
CA LYS A 61 2.58 1.54 11.03
C LYS A 61 1.17 1.91 11.47
N ALA A 62 0.19 1.94 10.56
CA ALA A 62 -1.20 2.18 10.92
C ALA A 62 -1.73 1.13 11.92
N LEU A 63 -1.39 -0.15 11.72
CA LEU A 63 -1.79 -1.25 12.62
C LEU A 63 -1.03 -1.26 13.95
N SER A 64 0.18 -0.70 14.00
CA SER A 64 0.91 -0.52 15.25
C SER A 64 0.26 0.52 16.16
N VAL A 65 -0.44 1.49 15.56
CA VAL A 65 -1.18 2.55 16.24
C VAL A 65 -2.57 2.08 16.65
N ASP A 66 -3.31 1.47 15.72
CA ASP A 66 -4.59 0.84 15.98
C ASP A 66 -4.63 -0.56 15.35
N PRO A 67 -4.40 -1.62 16.16
CA PRO A 67 -4.46 -2.99 15.70
C PRO A 67 -5.84 -3.38 15.12
N SER A 68 -6.91 -2.66 15.44
CA SER A 68 -8.25 -2.92 14.93
C SER A 68 -8.59 -2.16 13.65
N TYR A 69 -7.65 -1.37 13.10
CA TYR A 69 -7.90 -0.54 11.93
C TYR A 69 -8.08 -1.39 10.65
N ILE A 70 -9.33 -1.74 10.38
CA ILE A 70 -9.75 -2.66 9.32
C ILE A 70 -9.20 -2.30 7.93
N PRO A 71 -9.20 -1.02 7.49
CA PRO A 71 -8.66 -0.68 6.17
C PRO A 71 -7.20 -1.10 6.01
N ALA A 72 -6.33 -0.82 6.99
CA ALA A 72 -4.92 -1.18 6.87
C ALA A 72 -4.71 -2.69 6.84
N ARG A 73 -5.48 -3.45 7.63
CA ARG A 73 -5.42 -4.92 7.62
C ARG A 73 -5.84 -5.50 6.27
N ALA A 74 -6.90 -4.96 5.66
CA ALA A 74 -7.39 -5.42 4.37
C ALA A 74 -6.36 -5.18 3.26
N TYR A 75 -5.83 -3.96 3.18
CA TYR A 75 -4.83 -3.61 2.17
C TYR A 75 -3.49 -4.35 2.37
N LEU A 76 -3.11 -4.65 3.62
CA LEU A 76 -1.90 -5.43 3.89
C LEU A 76 -2.05 -6.87 3.39
N GLY A 77 -3.24 -7.47 3.57
CA GLY A 77 -3.54 -8.78 3.00
C GLY A 77 -3.49 -8.80 1.46
N ILE A 78 -4.06 -7.77 0.82
CA ILE A 78 -3.98 -7.60 -0.64
C ILE A 78 -2.53 -7.47 -1.10
N GLU A 79 -1.74 -6.66 -0.40
CA GLU A 79 -0.33 -6.42 -0.75
C GLU A 79 0.52 -7.69 -0.59
N TYR A 80 0.29 -8.48 0.46
CA TYR A 80 0.95 -9.78 0.59
C TYR A 80 0.53 -10.76 -0.50
N LEU A 81 -0.76 -10.84 -0.85
CA LEU A 81 -1.21 -11.68 -1.97
C LEU A 81 -0.51 -11.30 -3.29
N LYS A 82 -0.32 -10.00 -3.51
CA LYS A 82 0.44 -9.48 -4.66
C LYS A 82 1.92 -9.87 -4.61
N ARG A 83 2.55 -9.85 -3.43
CA ARG A 83 3.95 -10.28 -3.21
C ARG A 83 4.18 -11.79 -3.32
N TYR A 84 3.14 -12.59 -3.13
CA TYR A 84 3.14 -14.01 -3.55
C TYR A 84 2.94 -14.16 -5.08
N ASP A 85 3.06 -13.04 -5.80
CA ASP A 85 3.55 -12.84 -7.17
C ASP A 85 3.20 -13.94 -8.17
N ILE A 86 1.90 -13.98 -8.49
CA ILE A 86 1.33 -14.75 -9.61
C ILE A 86 2.09 -14.45 -10.92
N ALA A 87 2.64 -13.25 -11.13
CA ALA A 87 3.35 -12.92 -12.36
C ALA A 87 4.70 -13.63 -12.46
N ARG A 88 5.45 -13.75 -11.36
CA ARG A 88 6.64 -14.63 -11.31
C ARG A 88 6.28 -16.11 -11.36
N ALA A 89 5.17 -16.51 -10.76
CA ALA A 89 4.69 -17.89 -10.88
C ALA A 89 4.30 -18.24 -12.32
N GLU A 90 3.63 -17.35 -13.04
CA GLU A 90 3.29 -17.49 -14.46
C GLU A 90 4.55 -17.47 -15.34
N GLU A 91 5.49 -16.55 -15.12
CA GLU A 91 6.76 -16.50 -15.87
C GLU A 91 7.56 -17.80 -15.72
N GLU A 92 7.67 -18.34 -14.51
CA GLU A 92 8.39 -19.61 -14.26
C GLU A 92 7.63 -20.83 -14.81
N LEU A 93 6.29 -20.84 -14.77
CA LEU A 93 5.47 -21.87 -15.40
C LEU A 93 5.53 -21.82 -16.94
N GLU A 94 5.55 -20.63 -17.53
CA GLU A 94 5.71 -20.43 -18.98
C GLU A 94 7.09 -20.87 -19.46
N ARG A 95 8.14 -20.63 -18.67
CA ARG A 95 9.50 -21.13 -18.94
C ARG A 95 9.55 -22.65 -18.86
N ALA A 96 8.96 -23.24 -17.81
CA ALA A 96 8.90 -24.69 -17.63
C ALA A 96 8.19 -25.39 -18.81
N LEU A 97 7.07 -24.83 -19.30
CA LEU A 97 6.35 -25.34 -20.48
C LEU A 97 7.15 -25.19 -21.79
N ARG A 98 8.01 -24.19 -21.88
CA ARG A 98 8.82 -23.92 -23.07
C ARG A 98 10.03 -24.84 -23.15
N ASP A 99 10.63 -25.16 -22.00
CA ASP A 99 11.86 -25.96 -21.90
C ASP A 99 11.58 -27.48 -21.86
N GLU A 100 10.41 -27.91 -21.38
CA GLU A 100 9.89 -29.27 -21.60
C GLU A 100 8.40 -29.27 -21.99
N PRO A 101 8.07 -29.36 -23.31
CA PRO A 101 6.68 -29.26 -23.76
C PRO A 101 5.80 -30.49 -23.45
N THR A 102 6.32 -31.52 -22.77
CA THR A 102 5.73 -32.88 -22.84
C THR A 102 5.31 -33.50 -21.52
N ASN A 103 5.25 -32.79 -20.38
CA ASN A 103 4.67 -33.41 -19.19
C ASN A 103 4.02 -32.46 -18.17
N LEU A 104 2.74 -32.16 -18.39
CA LEU A 104 1.78 -31.79 -17.34
C LEU A 104 0.45 -32.53 -17.60
N LEU A 105 0.53 -33.87 -17.58
CA LEU A 105 -0.51 -34.86 -17.19
C LEU A 105 0.01 -36.28 -17.47
#